data_AF-A0A835HHI5-F1
#
_entry.id   AF-A0A835HHI5-F1
#
_cell.length_a   1.000
_cell.length_b   1.000
_cell.length_c   1.000
_cell.angle_alpha   90.00
_cell.angle_beta   90.00
_cell.angle_gamma   90.00
#
_symmetry.space_group_name_H-M   'P 1'
#
loop_
_entity.id
_entity.type
_entity.pdbx_description
1 polymer ?
#
loop_
_entity_poly.entity_id
_entity_poly.type
_entity_poly.pdbx_seq_one_letter_code
_entity_poly.pdbx_strand_id
1 'polypeptide(L)'
;MKFKKMKGNQNLPHTCSRKGYARLEAEMKEESSNPSSISRADVWEKAHTKKNGELANDAVAMKVPSFQSIECKLFRMEEEDIVAEGTWLTDDLNAICNGDKLGLGACKIWVTNAFEPSAKVWKPSNGLRTMEHDKIDSMA
;
A
#
# COMPACT_ATOMS: atom_id res chain seq x y z
N MET A 1 13.70 35.69 14.11
CA MET A 1 14.50 34.47 14.42
C MET A 1 14.40 33.44 13.29
N LYS A 2 15.53 33.01 12.74
CA LYS A 2 15.66 32.05 11.61
C LYS A 2 14.81 30.77 11.79
N PHE A 3 14.77 30.22 13.00
CA PHE A 3 14.07 28.97 13.32
C PHE A 3 12.54 29.05 13.23
N LYS A 4 11.94 30.21 13.53
CA LYS A 4 10.49 30.40 13.42
C LYS A 4 10.04 30.37 11.96
N LYS A 5 10.85 30.94 11.06
CA LYS A 5 10.64 30.90 9.60
C LYS A 5 10.82 29.48 9.05
N MET A 6 11.84 28.74 9.51
CA MET A 6 12.04 27.34 9.09
C MET A 6 10.88 26.43 9.52
N LYS A 7 10.37 26.56 10.75
CA LYS A 7 9.18 25.82 11.19
C LYS A 7 7.91 26.19 10.41
N GLY A 8 7.73 27.47 10.10
CA GLY A 8 6.60 27.93 9.28
C GLY A 8 6.57 27.34 7.87
N ASN A 9 7.71 26.91 7.34
CA ASN A 9 7.81 26.26 6.04
C ASN A 9 7.67 24.72 6.10
N GLN A 10 7.53 24.13 7.30
CA GLN A 10 7.38 22.68 7.46
C GLN A 10 5.90 22.29 7.45
N ASN A 11 5.44 21.76 6.32
CA ASN A 11 4.04 21.35 6.16
C ASN A 11 3.77 19.92 6.65
N LEU A 12 4.79 19.08 6.84
CA LEU A 12 4.66 17.70 7.30
C LEU A 12 5.45 17.49 8.61
N PRO A 13 4.95 18.00 9.75
CA PRO A 13 5.64 17.84 11.02
C PRO A 13 5.44 16.43 11.56
N HIS A 14 6.54 15.75 11.89
CA HIS A 14 6.49 14.53 12.70
C HIS A 14 6.38 14.88 14.20
N THR A 15 5.67 14.04 14.94
CA THR A 15 5.46 14.17 16.40
C THR A 15 6.48 13.36 17.20
N CYS A 16 7.25 12.50 16.54
CA CYS A 16 8.25 11.63 17.16
C CYS A 16 9.54 12.37 17.60
N SER A 17 9.46 13.61 18.11
CA SER A 17 10.55 14.37 18.75
C SER A 17 11.95 14.12 18.13
N ARG A 18 12.91 13.61 18.92
CA ARG A 18 14.24 13.15 18.51
C ARG A 18 14.30 11.65 18.19
N LYS A 19 13.18 10.94 18.26
CA LYS A 19 13.09 9.51 17.96
C LYS A 19 13.03 9.32 16.45
N GLY A 20 13.97 8.56 15.89
CA GLY A 20 13.97 8.23 14.48
C GLY A 20 12.99 7.11 14.12
N TYR A 21 12.64 7.00 12.84
CA TYR A 21 11.72 5.99 12.32
C TYR A 21 12.10 4.54 12.68
N ALA A 22 13.40 4.20 12.63
CA ALA A 22 13.85 2.84 12.95
C ALA A 22 13.54 2.43 14.40
N ARG A 23 13.62 3.37 15.34
CA ARG A 23 13.28 3.12 16.75
C ARG A 23 11.76 3.05 16.94
N LEU A 24 11.04 3.92 16.25
CA LEU A 24 9.57 3.91 16.29
C LEU A 24 9.03 2.57 15.74
N GLU A 25 9.59 2.08 14.63
CA GLU A 25 9.23 0.79 14.06
C GLU A 25 9.50 -0.37 15.02
N ALA A 26 10.65 -0.37 15.70
CA ALA A 26 10.98 -1.40 16.69
C ALA A 26 9.98 -1.43 17.85
N GLU A 27 9.61 -0.26 18.39
CA GLU A 27 8.59 -0.15 19.45
C GLU A 27 7.22 -0.62 18.96
N MET A 28 6.81 -0.22 17.76
CA MET A 28 5.55 -0.69 17.17
C MET A 28 5.54 -2.22 17.01
N LYS A 29 6.67 -2.82 16.61
CA LYS A 29 6.83 -4.28 16.48
C LYS A 29 6.79 -4.98 17.83
N GLU A 30 7.35 -4.38 18.87
CA GLU A 30 7.32 -4.91 20.24
C GLU A 30 5.91 -4.86 20.86
N GLU A 31 5.17 -3.77 20.60
CA GLU A 31 3.80 -3.59 21.10
C GLU A 31 2.75 -4.40 20.32
N SER A 32 3.07 -4.81 19.09
CA SER A 32 2.15 -5.55 18.21
C SER A 32 2.23 -7.05 18.44
N SER A 33 1.07 -7.71 18.45
CA SER A 33 1.01 -9.19 18.41
C SER A 33 1.54 -9.76 17.09
N ASN A 34 1.52 -8.96 16.01
CA ASN A 34 1.97 -9.33 14.68
C ASN A 34 3.05 -8.33 14.20
N PRO A 35 4.32 -8.50 14.57
CA PRO A 35 5.38 -7.57 14.20
C PRO A 35 5.67 -7.53 12.69
N SER A 36 5.40 -8.63 11.98
CA SER A 36 5.65 -8.74 10.54
C SER A 36 4.65 -7.98 9.69
N SER A 37 3.47 -7.63 10.22
CA SER A 37 2.45 -6.89 9.47
C SER A 37 2.64 -5.37 9.53
N ILE A 38 3.64 -4.88 10.27
CA ILE A 38 3.87 -3.44 10.41
C ILE A 38 4.59 -2.93 9.18
N SER A 39 3.88 -2.15 8.38
CA SER A 39 4.40 -1.54 7.16
C SER A 39 5.10 -0.21 7.45
N ARG A 40 5.88 0.25 6.48
CA ARG A 40 6.49 1.58 6.55
C ARG A 40 5.45 2.71 6.54
N ALA A 41 4.29 2.49 5.91
CA ALA A 41 3.18 3.44 5.94
C ALA A 41 2.64 3.58 7.36
N ASP A 42 2.44 2.48 8.08
CA ASP A 42 1.98 2.50 9.48
C ASP A 42 2.96 3.26 10.38
N VAL A 43 4.26 3.03 10.20
CA VAL A 43 5.31 3.75 10.96
C VAL A 43 5.29 5.24 10.61
N TRP A 44 5.05 5.59 9.34
CA TRP A 44 4.90 6.97 8.91
C TRP A 44 3.66 7.62 9.52
N GLU A 45 2.52 6.96 9.48
CA GLU A 45 1.26 7.43 10.09
C GLU A 45 1.44 7.66 11.59
N LYS A 46 1.99 6.67 12.31
CA LYS A 46 2.28 6.79 13.74
C LYS A 46 3.17 7.98 14.04
N ALA A 47 4.22 8.21 13.24
CA ALA A 47 5.13 9.34 13.42
C ALA A 47 4.47 10.71 13.20
N HIS A 48 3.33 10.76 12.51
CA HIS A 48 2.57 11.99 12.25
C HIS A 48 1.21 12.03 12.98
N THR A 49 1.00 11.12 13.94
CA THR A 49 -0.14 11.17 14.87
C THR A 49 0.29 11.83 16.18
N LYS A 50 -0.62 12.63 16.75
CA LYS A 50 -0.51 13.21 18.09
C LYS A 50 -0.86 12.15 19.14
N LYS A 51 -0.59 12.46 20.41
CA LYS A 51 -0.91 11.55 21.54
C LYS A 51 -2.40 11.22 21.68
N ASN A 52 -3.26 12.10 21.19
CA ASN A 52 -4.73 11.92 21.16
C ASN A 52 -5.20 11.08 19.96
N GLY A 53 -4.29 10.58 19.10
CA GLY A 53 -4.63 9.77 17.93
C GLY A 53 -4.94 10.57 16.66
N GLU A 54 -5.03 11.89 16.74
CA GLU A 54 -5.28 12.74 15.56
C GLU A 54 -4.02 12.98 14.74
N LEU A 55 -4.17 13.22 13.45
CA LEU A 55 -3.05 13.62 12.58
C LEU A 55 -2.49 15.00 12.97
N ALA A 56 -1.21 15.19 12.68
CA ALA A 56 -0.48 16.39 13.11
C ALA A 56 -1.09 17.68 12.53
N ASN A 57 -1.53 17.64 11.27
CA ASN A 57 -2.23 18.73 10.57
C ASN A 57 -2.96 18.22 9.30
N ASP A 58 -3.67 19.12 8.61
CA ASP A 58 -4.43 18.81 7.39
C ASP A 58 -3.54 18.37 6.22
N ALA A 59 -2.33 18.91 6.10
CA ALA A 59 -1.39 18.54 5.04
C ALA A 59 -0.90 17.08 5.19
N VAL A 60 -0.71 16.61 6.43
CA VAL A 60 -0.47 15.20 6.73
C VAL A 60 -1.70 14.36 6.38
N ALA A 61 -2.91 14.83 6.73
CA ALA A 61 -4.16 14.14 6.41
C ALA A 61 -4.38 13.95 4.92
N MET A 62 -4.02 14.93 4.07
CA MET A 62 -4.06 14.76 2.63
C MET A 62 -3.05 13.74 2.09
N LYS A 63 -1.98 13.44 2.83
CA LYS A 63 -0.92 12.52 2.39
C LYS A 63 -1.17 11.08 2.79
N VAL A 64 -1.85 10.83 3.92
CA VAL A 64 -2.21 9.48 4.38
C VAL A 64 -2.94 8.65 3.30
N PRO A 65 -3.98 9.16 2.62
CA PRO A 65 -4.66 8.45 1.53
C PRO A 65 -3.74 8.07 0.36
N SER A 66 -2.70 8.85 0.10
CA SER A 66 -1.76 8.57 -1.00
C SER A 66 -0.87 7.35 -0.77
N PHE A 67 -0.82 6.82 0.46
CA PHE A 67 -0.10 5.58 0.76
C PHE A 67 -0.97 4.33 0.59
N GLN A 68 -2.30 4.46 0.60
CA GLN A 68 -3.22 3.31 0.59
C GLN A 68 -3.60 2.86 -0.83
N SER A 69 -3.23 3.61 -1.86
CA SER A 69 -3.63 3.31 -3.24
C SER A 69 -2.66 3.93 -4.22
N ILE A 70 -1.66 3.17 -4.64
CA ILE A 70 -0.71 3.58 -5.69
C ILE A 70 -1.26 3.12 -7.03
N GLU A 71 -1.59 4.06 -7.91
CA GLU A 71 -1.95 3.74 -9.30
C GLU A 71 -0.76 3.09 -10.02
N CYS A 72 -1.03 2.00 -10.72
CA CYS A 72 -0.01 1.21 -11.41
C CYS A 72 -0.49 0.77 -12.80
N LYS A 73 0.49 0.60 -13.70
CA LYS A 73 0.32 0.04 -15.04
C LYS A 73 0.91 -1.36 -15.08
N LEU A 74 0.16 -2.30 -15.65
CA LEU A 74 0.54 -3.69 -15.80
C LEU A 74 1.09 -3.92 -17.20
N PHE A 75 2.30 -4.46 -17.27
CA PHE A 75 3.00 -4.75 -18.52
C PHE A 75 3.06 -6.25 -18.79
N ARG A 76 3.00 -6.62 -20.07
CA ARG A 76 3.40 -7.96 -20.49
C ARG A 76 4.92 -8.04 -20.47
N MET A 77 5.45 -9.06 -19.79
CA MET A 77 6.90 -9.26 -19.68
C MET A 77 7.58 -9.54 -21.04
N GLU A 78 6.82 -10.02 -22.03
CA GLU A 78 7.35 -10.42 -23.34
C GLU A 78 7.35 -9.27 -24.37
N GLU A 79 6.41 -8.33 -24.27
CA GLU A 79 6.13 -7.37 -25.36
C GLU A 79 6.15 -5.89 -24.93
N GLU A 80 6.52 -5.58 -23.67
CA GLU A 80 6.60 -4.22 -23.09
C GLU A 80 5.33 -3.34 -23.31
N ASP A 81 4.20 -3.96 -23.62
CA ASP A 81 2.91 -3.30 -23.80
C ASP A 81 2.09 -3.28 -22.50
N ILE A 82 1.26 -2.23 -22.36
CA ILE A 82 0.39 -2.05 -21.21
C ILE A 82 -0.88 -2.86 -21.44
N VAL A 83 -1.11 -3.88 -20.62
CA VAL A 83 -2.28 -4.77 -20.72
C VAL A 83 -3.41 -4.36 -19.77
N ALA A 84 -3.11 -3.63 -18.70
CA ALA A 84 -4.09 -3.16 -17.73
C ALA A 84 -3.58 -1.99 -16.86
N GLU A 85 -4.52 -1.31 -16.21
CA GLU A 85 -4.31 -0.33 -15.15
C GLU A 85 -4.99 -0.80 -13.87
N GLY A 86 -4.43 -0.39 -12.73
CA GLY A 86 -4.96 -0.78 -11.44
C GLY A 86 -4.37 0.00 -10.29
N THR A 87 -4.69 -0.47 -9.09
CA THR A 87 -4.18 0.06 -7.83
C THR A 87 -3.40 -1.03 -7.12
N TRP A 88 -2.13 -0.77 -6.82
CA TRP A 88 -1.31 -1.66 -6.01
C TRP A 88 -1.84 -1.70 -4.57
N LEU A 89 -1.96 -2.91 -4.02
CA LEU A 89 -2.47 -3.15 -2.66
C LEU A 89 -1.38 -3.62 -1.70
N THR A 90 -0.64 -4.67 -2.06
CA THR A 90 0.38 -5.27 -1.17
C THR A 90 1.31 -6.22 -1.93
N ASP A 91 2.53 -6.41 -1.42
CA ASP A 91 3.51 -7.43 -1.82
C ASP A 91 3.82 -8.41 -0.67
N ASP A 92 3.00 -8.45 0.38
CA ASP A 92 3.16 -9.38 1.50
C ASP A 92 3.01 -10.83 1.01
N LEU A 93 4.07 -11.61 1.24
CA LEU A 93 4.17 -13.04 0.92
C LEU A 93 3.01 -13.87 1.47
N ASN A 94 2.45 -13.47 2.61
CA ASN A 94 1.36 -14.16 3.29
C ASN A 94 -0.02 -13.59 2.95
N ALA A 95 -0.11 -12.50 2.18
CA ALA A 95 -1.40 -11.97 1.76
C ALA A 95 -2.18 -13.03 0.97
N ILE A 96 -3.47 -13.14 1.27
CA ILE A 96 -4.37 -14.07 0.57
C ILE A 96 -4.95 -13.39 -0.67
N CYS A 97 -4.77 -14.04 -1.82
CA CYS A 97 -5.37 -13.68 -3.10
C CYS A 97 -6.14 -14.89 -3.63
N ASN A 98 -7.46 -14.79 -3.67
CA ASN A 98 -8.33 -15.85 -4.19
C ASN A 98 -8.10 -17.23 -3.52
N GLY A 99 -7.97 -17.22 -2.19
CA GLY A 99 -7.74 -18.43 -1.38
C GLY A 99 -6.27 -18.86 -1.23
N ASP A 100 -5.37 -18.37 -2.09
CA ASP A 100 -3.96 -18.74 -2.08
C ASP A 100 -3.05 -17.64 -1.51
N LYS A 101 -1.95 -18.03 -0.86
CA LYS A 101 -0.90 -17.09 -0.46
C LYS A 101 -0.19 -16.51 -1.68
N LEU A 102 0.11 -15.22 -1.63
CA LEU A 102 0.75 -14.47 -2.71
C LEU A 102 2.13 -15.05 -3.08
N GLY A 103 2.98 -15.31 -2.08
CA GLY A 103 4.32 -15.89 -2.27
C GLY A 103 5.36 -14.89 -2.78
N LEU A 104 6.60 -15.37 -2.91
CA LEU A 104 7.76 -14.54 -3.28
C LEU A 104 7.64 -13.96 -4.69
N GLY A 105 7.84 -12.65 -4.80
CA GLY A 105 7.87 -11.93 -6.09
C GLY A 105 6.50 -11.60 -6.69
N ALA A 106 5.40 -11.93 -6.02
CA ALA A 106 4.06 -11.52 -6.43
C ALA A 106 3.62 -10.24 -5.70
N CYS A 107 2.78 -9.46 -6.36
CA CYS A 107 2.03 -8.36 -5.76
C CYS A 107 0.52 -8.56 -6.00
N LYS A 108 -0.28 -8.03 -5.08
CA LYS A 108 -1.74 -7.99 -5.18
C LYS A 108 -2.12 -6.61 -5.70
N ILE A 109 -2.85 -6.60 -6.81
CA ILE A 109 -3.29 -5.39 -7.50
C ILE A 109 -4.80 -5.49 -7.69
N TRP A 110 -5.50 -4.39 -7.47
CA TRP A 110 -6.89 -4.23 -7.88
C TRP A 110 -6.93 -3.68 -9.30
N VAL A 111 -7.30 -4.50 -10.27
CA VAL A 111 -7.40 -4.07 -11.67
C VAL A 111 -8.63 -3.17 -11.82
N THR A 112 -8.43 -1.92 -12.22
CA THR A 112 -9.49 -0.94 -12.45
C THR A 112 -9.94 -0.93 -13.91
N ASN A 113 -9.00 -1.16 -14.83
CA ASN A 113 -9.27 -1.22 -16.26
C ASN A 113 -8.35 -2.25 -16.93
N ALA A 114 -8.92 -3.22 -17.63
CA ALA A 114 -8.17 -4.20 -18.41
C ALA A 114 -8.31 -3.88 -19.90
N PHE A 115 -7.23 -3.41 -20.53
CA PHE A 115 -7.19 -3.17 -21.97
C PHE A 115 -7.20 -4.48 -22.77
N GLU A 116 -6.56 -5.50 -22.20
CA GLU A 116 -6.59 -6.87 -22.71
C GLU A 116 -7.05 -7.84 -21.61
N PRO A 117 -8.38 -8.02 -21.44
CA PRO A 117 -8.95 -8.88 -20.39
C PRO A 117 -8.45 -10.33 -20.44
N SER A 118 -8.09 -10.82 -21.63
CA SER A 118 -7.54 -12.16 -21.87
C SER A 118 -6.06 -12.30 -21.51
N ALA A 119 -5.36 -11.21 -21.18
CA ALA A 119 -3.95 -11.28 -20.79
C ALA A 119 -3.78 -12.17 -19.55
N LYS A 120 -2.77 -13.03 -19.57
CA LYS A 120 -2.52 -14.00 -18.48
C LYS A 120 -1.98 -13.29 -17.24
N VAL A 121 -2.43 -13.72 -16.06
CA VAL A 121 -1.83 -13.27 -14.79
C VAL A 121 -0.49 -13.98 -14.55
N TRP A 122 0.44 -13.32 -13.86
CA TRP A 122 1.76 -13.88 -13.55
C TRP A 122 1.70 -15.18 -12.74
N LYS A 123 0.77 -15.22 -11.76
CA LYS A 123 0.56 -16.39 -10.90
C LYS A 123 -0.92 -16.83 -10.98
N PRO A 124 -1.27 -17.77 -11.87
CA PRO A 124 -2.62 -18.29 -11.97
C PRO A 124 -3.06 -19.00 -10.68
N SER A 125 -4.29 -18.75 -10.22
CA SER A 125 -4.93 -19.48 -9.12
C SER A 125 -6.31 -20.00 -9.55
N ASN A 126 -7.01 -20.74 -8.67
CA ASN A 126 -8.33 -21.29 -8.98
C ASN A 126 -9.35 -20.16 -9.26
N GLY A 127 -9.68 -19.93 -10.53
CA GLY A 127 -10.61 -18.88 -10.97
C GLY A 127 -9.95 -17.54 -11.33
N LEU A 128 -8.62 -17.41 -11.22
CA LEU A 128 -7.89 -16.20 -11.66
C LEU A 128 -6.74 -16.61 -12.59
N ARG A 129 -7.04 -16.69 -13.88
CA ARG A 129 -6.07 -17.05 -14.94
C ARG A 129 -5.73 -15.90 -15.87
N THR A 130 -6.67 -14.98 -16.02
CA THR A 130 -6.58 -13.82 -16.90
C THR A 130 -6.97 -12.56 -16.13
N MET A 131 -6.81 -11.37 -16.74
CA MET A 131 -7.21 -10.10 -16.13
C MET A 131 -8.74 -9.99 -15.95
N GLU A 132 -9.50 -10.76 -16.72
CA GLU A 132 -10.93 -10.97 -16.54
C GLU A 132 -11.20 -11.86 -15.30
N HIS A 133 -12.06 -11.38 -14.40
CA HIS A 133 -12.71 -12.26 -13.42
C HIS A 133 -13.81 -13.03 -14.16
N ASP A 134 -13.91 -14.34 -13.95
CA ASP A 134 -15.19 -15.01 -14.15
C ASP A 134 -16.21 -14.20 -13.34
N LYS A 135 -17.14 -13.52 -14.03
CA LYS A 135 -18.32 -13.00 -13.37
C LYS A 135 -18.89 -14.22 -12.65
N ILE A 136 -18.90 -14.18 -11.31
CA ILE A 136 -19.78 -15.09 -10.59
C ILE A 136 -21.14 -14.69 -11.12
N ASP A 137 -21.67 -15.51 -12.03
CA ASP A 137 -23.00 -15.34 -12.58
C ASP A 137 -23.90 -15.13 -11.37
N SER A 138 -24.51 -13.96 -11.32
CA SER A 138 -25.57 -13.66 -10.38
C SER A 138 -26.63 -14.75 -10.57
N MET A 139 -26.59 -15.77 -9.73
CA MET A 139 -27.70 -16.69 -9.56
C MET A 139 -28.88 -15.86 -9.06
N ALA A 140 -29.77 -15.54 -9.98
CA ALA A 140 -31.15 -15.13 -9.75
C ALA A 140 -32.03 -15.96 -10.66
#